data_AF-A0A955PTE3-F1
#
_entry.id   AF-A0A955PTE3-F1
#
_cell.length_a   1.000
_cell.length_b   1.000
_cell.length_c   1.000
_cell.angle_alpha   90.00
_cell.angle_beta   90.00
_cell.angle_gamma   90.00
#
_symmetry.space_group_name_H-M   'P 1'
#
loop_
_entity.id
_entity.type
_entity.pdbx_description
1 polymer ?
#
loop_
_entity_poly.entity_id
_entity_poly.type
_entity_poly.pdbx_seq_one_letter_code
_entity_poly.pdbx_strand_id
1 'polypeptide(L)'
;RRFEEAQSCTLTSLDVARRLKDELRMGGAWYVLASCHEAQGQWSQAVQYLRKVVRIDQKYQLPKLDENTRRLQVLESQLSARTGTTHE
;
A
#
# COMPACT_ATOMS: atom_id res chain seq x y z
N ARG A 1 5.10 -14.85 -10.42
CA ARG A 1 5.03 -16.05 -9.55
C ARG A 1 5.05 -15.71 -8.05
N ARG A 2 6.17 -15.36 -7.40
CA ARG A 2 6.17 -15.14 -5.92
C ARG A 2 5.32 -13.96 -5.43
N PHE A 3 5.23 -12.87 -6.19
CA PHE A 3 4.39 -11.72 -5.83
C PHE A 3 2.89 -11.97 -6.02
N GLU A 4 2.51 -12.79 -7.00
CA GLU A 4 1.10 -13.13 -7.25
C GLU A 4 0.54 -14.06 -6.17
N GLU A 5 1.33 -15.04 -5.74
CA GLU A 5 0.97 -15.89 -4.60
C GLU A 5 0.86 -15.09 -3.30
N ALA A 6 1.80 -14.17 -3.06
CA ALA A 6 1.76 -13.27 -1.91
C ALA A 6 0.53 -12.35 -1.95
N GLN A 7 0.21 -11.78 -3.12
CA GLN A 7 -0.99 -10.96 -3.31
C GLN A 7 -2.26 -11.76 -3.06
N SER A 8 -2.38 -12.97 -3.62
CA SER A 8 -3.56 -13.82 -3.45
C SER A 8 -3.79 -14.19 -1.98
N CYS A 9 -2.73 -14.64 -1.29
CA CYS A 9 -2.80 -14.95 0.14
C CYS A 9 -3.18 -13.72 0.99
N THR A 10 -2.59 -12.56 0.67
CA THR A 10 -2.85 -11.31 1.36
C THR A 10 -4.29 -10.82 1.13
N LEU A 11 -4.83 -10.98 -0.09
CA LEU A 11 -6.21 -10.62 -0.41
C LEU A 11 -7.22 -11.50 0.34
N THR A 12 -6.97 -12.80 0.45
CA THR A 12 -7.81 -13.68 1.28
C THR A 12 -7.77 -13.26 2.75
N SER A 13 -6.58 -12.98 3.28
CA SER A 13 -6.43 -12.49 4.66
C SER A 13 -7.12 -11.14 4.87
N LEU A 14 -7.10 -10.26 3.85
CA LEU A 14 -7.79 -8.98 3.87
C LEU A 14 -9.31 -9.16 3.91
N ASP A 15 -9.87 -10.11 3.16
CA ASP A 15 -11.31 -10.39 3.18
C ASP A 15 -11.75 -10.86 4.57
N VAL A 16 -10.98 -11.75 5.20
CA VAL A 16 -11.23 -12.21 6.56
C VAL A 16 -11.13 -11.04 7.56
N ALA A 17 -10.07 -10.23 7.49
CA ALA A 17 -9.90 -9.07 8.36
C ALA A 17 -11.05 -8.06 8.18
N ARG A 18 -11.54 -7.88 6.96
CA ARG A 18 -12.69 -7.02 6.64
C ARG A 18 -13.98 -7.54 7.26
N ARG A 19 -14.23 -8.85 7.19
CA ARG A 19 -15.38 -9.49 7.86
C ARG A 19 -15.32 -9.34 9.38
N LEU A 20 -14.12 -9.43 9.95
CA LEU A 20 -13.85 -9.24 11.37
C LEU A 20 -13.80 -7.77 11.80
N LYS A 21 -13.89 -6.82 10.85
CA LYS A 21 -13.70 -5.38 11.07
C LYS A 21 -12.38 -5.04 11.78
N ASP A 22 -11.37 -5.87 11.56
CA ASP A 22 -10.04 -5.71 12.15
C ASP A 22 -9.19 -4.80 11.26
N GLU A 23 -9.31 -3.50 11.51
CA GLU A 23 -8.60 -2.47 10.76
C GLU A 23 -7.07 -2.59 10.84
N LEU A 24 -6.53 -3.09 11.96
CA LEU A 24 -5.09 -3.28 12.14
C LEU A 24 -4.57 -4.39 11.22
N ARG A 25 -5.26 -5.54 11.16
CA ARG A 25 -4.93 -6.59 10.19
C ARG A 25 -5.09 -6.12 8.75
N MET A 26 -6.12 -5.30 8.48
CA MET A 26 -6.29 -4.71 7.15
C MET A 26 -5.12 -3.79 6.78
N GLY A 27 -4.62 -2.99 7.73
CA GLY A 27 -3.42 -2.16 7.56
C GLY A 27 -2.19 -2.98 7.17
N GLY A 28 -1.91 -4.07 7.89
CA GLY A 28 -0.81 -4.98 7.56
C GLY A 28 -0.94 -5.61 6.17
N ALA A 29 -2.15 -6.03 5.80
CA ALA A 29 -2.41 -6.60 4.48
C ALA A 29 -2.22 -5.57 3.36
N TRP A 30 -2.70 -4.34 3.52
CA TRP A 30 -2.50 -3.25 2.55
C TRP A 30 -1.01 -2.89 2.38
N TYR A 31 -0.21 -2.97 3.44
CA TYR A 31 1.23 -2.72 3.37
C TYR A 31 1.95 -3.74 2.48
N VAL A 32 1.59 -5.02 2.62
CA VAL A 32 2.16 -6.09 1.79
C VAL A 32 1.72 -5.94 0.33
N LEU A 33 0.44 -5.61 0.09
CA LEU A 33 -0.05 -5.35 -1.27
C LEU A 33 0.66 -4.16 -1.91
N ALA A 34 0.84 -3.06 -1.18
CA ALA A 34 1.57 -1.89 -1.66
C ALA A 34 2.99 -2.26 -2.10
N SER A 35 3.71 -3.04 -1.29
CA SER A 35 5.08 -3.47 -1.61
C SER A 35 5.12 -4.43 -2.81
N CYS A 36 4.14 -5.31 -2.95
CA CYS A 36 4.04 -6.18 -4.13
C CYS A 36 3.80 -5.39 -5.41
N HIS A 37 2.89 -4.41 -5.38
CA HIS A 37 2.61 -3.54 -6.52
C HIS A 37 3.81 -2.66 -6.87
N GLU A 38 4.53 -2.15 -5.87
CA GLU A 38 5.77 -1.40 -6.07
C GLU A 38 6.83 -2.26 -6.80
N ALA A 39 7.03 -3.50 -6.35
CA ALA A 39 7.94 -4.45 -7.00
C ALA A 39 7.50 -4.84 -8.43
N GLN A 40 6.20 -4.77 -8.72
CA GLN A 40 5.64 -4.98 -10.07
C GLN A 40 5.72 -3.73 -10.96
N GLY A 41 6.24 -2.60 -10.46
CA GLY A 41 6.25 -1.32 -11.17
C GLY A 41 4.87 -0.66 -11.28
N GLN A 42 3.89 -1.14 -10.52
CA GLN A 42 2.52 -0.66 -10.48
C GLN A 42 2.36 0.46 -9.44
N TRP A 43 3.01 1.60 -9.71
CA TRP A 43 3.11 2.75 -8.79
C TRP A 43 1.74 3.28 -8.35
N SER A 44 0.78 3.39 -9.27
CA SER A 44 -0.57 3.87 -8.97
C SER A 44 -1.30 3.01 -7.94
N GLN A 45 -1.20 1.68 -8.07
CA GLN A 45 -1.81 0.76 -7.10
C GLN A 45 -1.06 0.78 -5.77
N ALA A 46 0.27 0.84 -5.80
CA ALA A 46 1.09 0.93 -4.60
C ALA A 46 0.72 2.15 -3.74
N VAL A 47 0.61 3.34 -4.36
CA VAL A 47 0.17 4.58 -3.69
C VAL A 47 -1.21 4.43 -3.07
N GLN A 48 -2.19 3.87 -3.81
CA GLN A 48 -3.55 3.68 -3.28
C GLN A 48 -3.59 2.79 -2.04
N TYR A 49 -2.82 1.70 -2.02
CA TYR A 49 -2.76 0.81 -0.86
C TYR A 49 -2.00 1.45 0.29
N LEU A 50 -0.85 2.06 0.03
CA LEU A 50 -0.04 2.70 1.07
C LEU A 50 -0.77 3.87 1.74
N ARG A 51 -1.59 4.62 0.99
CA ARG A 51 -2.45 5.68 1.56
C ARG A 51 -3.47 5.14 2.57
N LYS A 52 -3.99 3.93 2.34
CA LYS A 52 -4.88 3.26 3.31
C LYS A 52 -4.11 2.84 4.56
N VAL A 53 -2.88 2.34 4.40
CA VAL A 53 -1.99 2.00 5.54
C VAL A 53 -1.73 3.23 6.39
N VAL A 54 -1.29 4.34 5.79
CA VAL A 54 -1.02 5.60 6.50
C VAL A 54 -2.25 6.08 7.29
N ARG A 55 -3.45 5.95 6.72
CA ARG A 55 -4.69 6.31 7.44
C ARG A 55 -4.91 5.45 8.70
N ILE A 56 -4.62 4.15 8.64
CA ILE A 56 -4.71 3.27 9.81
C ILE A 56 -3.60 3.60 10.80
N ASP A 57 -2.36 3.72 10.34
CA ASP A 57 -1.23 4.08 11.20
C ASP A 57 -1.47 5.40 11.91
N GLN A 58 -2.09 6.39 11.25
CA GLN A 58 -2.44 7.67 11.84
C GLN A 58 -3.55 7.52 12.89
N LYS A 59 -4.57 6.70 12.58
CA LYS A 59 -5.68 6.43 13.50
C LYS A 59 -5.23 5.71 14.78
N TYR A 60 -4.29 4.79 14.65
CA TYR A 60 -3.78 3.96 15.75
C TYR A 60 -2.43 4.43 16.30
N GLN A 61 -1.90 5.56 15.81
CA GLN A 61 -0.59 6.12 16.18
C GLN A 61 0.54 5.08 16.14
N LEU A 62 0.57 4.28 15.07
CA LEU A 62 1.56 3.23 14.92
C LEU A 62 2.95 3.84 14.67
N PRO A 63 4.02 3.24 15.21
CA PRO A 63 5.39 3.79 15.10
C PRO A 63 5.90 3.83 13.65
N LYS A 64 5.25 3.11 12.74
CA LYS A 64 5.57 3.11 11.31
C LYS A 64 4.91 4.23 10.53
N LEU A 65 4.10 5.08 11.17
CA LEU A 65 3.39 6.18 10.53
C LEU A 65 4.34 7.11 9.76
N ASP A 66 5.42 7.58 10.40
CA ASP A 66 6.39 8.48 9.78
C ASP A 66 7.08 7.84 8.56
N GLU A 67 7.48 6.58 8.69
CA GLU A 67 8.11 5.82 7.61
C GLU A 67 7.15 5.64 6.42
N ASN A 68 5.92 5.21 6.69
CA ASN A 68 4.90 4.99 5.66
C ASN A 68 4.45 6.29 5.00
N THR A 69 4.40 7.39 5.75
CA THR A 69 4.07 8.72 5.22
C THR A 69 5.16 9.21 4.29
N ARG A 70 6.44 9.10 4.68
CA ARG A 70 7.57 9.44 3.81
C ARG A 70 7.59 8.59 2.56
N ARG A 71 7.38 7.27 2.70
CA ARG A 71 7.31 6.34 1.56
C ARG A 71 6.17 6.70 0.60
N LEU A 72 5.00 7.07 1.13
CA LEU A 72 3.87 7.53 0.33
C LEU A 72 4.22 8.79 -0.48
N GLN A 73 4.82 9.79 0.14
CA GLN A 73 5.23 11.03 -0.54
C GLN A 73 6.25 10.76 -1.67
N VAL A 74 7.21 9.87 -1.44
CA VAL A 74 8.19 9.47 -2.46
C VAL A 74 7.48 8.78 -3.63
N LEU A 75 6.58 7.84 -3.36
CA LEU A 75 5.84 7.12 -4.41
C LEU A 75 4.90 8.05 -5.19
N GLU A 76 4.22 8.98 -4.53
CA GLU A 76 3.37 9.98 -5.17
C GLU A 76 4.18 10.91 -6.07
N SER A 77 5.35 11.35 -5.60
CA SER A 77 6.27 12.20 -6.38
C SER A 77 6.84 11.47 -7.61
N GLN A 78 7.19 10.19 -7.46
CA GLN A 78 7.62 9.36 -8.60
C GLN A 78 6.49 9.13 -9.60
N LEU A 79 5.27 8.88 -9.12
CA LEU A 79 4.10 8.71 -9.96
C LEU A 79 3.82 9.99 -10.74
N SER A 80 3.79 11.15 -10.07
CA SER A 80 3.55 12.44 -10.72
C SER A 80 4.64 12.78 -11.75
N ALA A 81 5.91 12.51 -11.44
CA ALA A 81 7.02 12.73 -12.37
C ALA A 81 6.85 11.86 -13.63
N ARG A 82 6.50 10.57 -13.47
CA ARG A 82 6.29 9.63 -14.58
C ARG A 82 5.09 9.98 -15.43
N THR A 83 3.97 10.42 -14.82
CA THR A 83 2.78 10.84 -15.56
C THR A 83 2.96 12.21 -16.22
N GLY A 84 3.80 13.07 -15.64
CA GLY A 84 4.11 14.41 -16.16
C GLY A 84 5.05 14.40 -17.38
N THR A 85 5.91 13.39 -17.53
CA THR A 85 6.83 13.25 -18.68
C THR A 85 6.19 12.74 -19.98
N THR A 86 4.85 12.62 -20.06
CA THR A 86 4.16 12.10 -21.26
C THR A 86 3.75 13.17 -22.28
N HIS A 87 4.36 14.35 -22.25
CA HIS A 87 4.11 15.41 -23.23
C HIS A 87 5.43 15.95 -23.78
N GLU A 88 5.94 15.30 -24.83
CA GLU A 88 6.66 15.93 -25.95
C GLU A 88 6.43 15.10 -27.22
#